data_AF-A0A2J6IGK5-F1
#
_entry.id   AF-A0A2J6IGK5-F1
#
_cell.length_a   1.000
_cell.length_b   1.000
_cell.length_c   1.000
_cell.angle_alpha   90.00
_cell.angle_beta   90.00
_cell.angle_gamma   90.00
#
_symmetry.space_group_name_H-M   'P 1'
#
loop_
_entity.id
_entity.type
_entity.pdbx_description
1 polymer ?
#
loop_
_entity_poly.entity_id
_entity_poly.type
_entity_poly.pdbx_seq_one_letter_code
_entity_poly.pdbx_strand_id
1 'polypeptide(L)'
;MTLAELKSGEKAIISKVRGRGAFRKRIIEMGFVVGKQVIVIKNAPLKDPIEYNIMGYEVSLRRSEANLIEVHSDFVRPESKDDFANSLQLEESLNIIKINRPKTINVALVGNPNCGKTTLFNHASNSHEQVGNYGGITVDAKKAVFKHNGYKFNIVDLPGTYSLTS
;
A
#
# COMPACT_ATOMS: atom_id res chain seq x y z
N MET A 1 -1.21 -19.13 -1.11
CA MET A 1 -0.41 -19.53 -2.29
C MET A 1 0.19 -18.30 -2.93
N THR A 2 1.25 -18.46 -3.73
CA THR A 2 1.82 -17.37 -4.54
C THR A 2 1.19 -17.33 -5.93
N LEU A 3 1.32 -16.21 -6.62
CA LEU A 3 0.83 -16.06 -7.98
C LEU A 3 1.52 -17.05 -8.96
N ALA A 4 2.78 -17.42 -8.69
CA ALA A 4 3.55 -18.36 -9.51
C ALA A 4 3.12 -19.83 -9.36
N GLU A 5 2.33 -20.16 -8.33
CA GLU A 5 1.79 -21.49 -8.06
C GLU A 5 0.49 -21.77 -8.81
N LEU A 6 -0.15 -20.74 -9.37
CA LEU A 6 -1.39 -20.87 -10.12
C LEU A 6 -1.17 -21.63 -11.44
N LYS A 7 -2.16 -22.44 -11.82
CA LYS A 7 -2.20 -23.17 -13.10
C LYS A 7 -2.88 -22.33 -14.18
N SER A 8 -2.57 -22.61 -15.44
CA SER A 8 -3.20 -21.95 -16.59
C SER A 8 -4.72 -22.07 -16.52
N GLY A 9 -5.42 -20.93 -16.68
CA GLY A 9 -6.88 -20.82 -16.57
C GLY A 9 -7.40 -20.58 -15.15
N GLU A 10 -6.58 -20.75 -14.11
CA GLU A 10 -7.00 -20.46 -12.74
C GLU A 10 -7.15 -18.97 -12.50
N LYS A 11 -8.15 -18.64 -11.67
CA LYS A 11 -8.40 -17.28 -11.20
C LYS A 11 -8.06 -17.22 -9.73
N ALA A 12 -7.52 -16.08 -9.29
CA ALA A 12 -7.28 -15.83 -7.88
C ALA A 12 -7.47 -14.34 -7.56
N ILE A 13 -7.60 -14.03 -6.27
CA ILE A 13 -7.67 -12.66 -5.77
C ILE A 13 -6.34 -12.34 -5.09
N ILE A 14 -5.77 -11.18 -5.43
CA ILE A 14 -4.52 -10.70 -4.81
C ILE A 14 -4.77 -10.38 -3.34
N SER A 15 -4.07 -11.06 -2.44
CA SER A 15 -4.11 -10.78 -0.99
C SER A 15 -3.00 -9.82 -0.56
N LYS A 16 -1.80 -9.93 -1.16
CA LYS A 16 -0.64 -9.13 -0.75
C LYS A 16 0.43 -9.07 -1.84
N VAL A 17 1.10 -7.92 -1.96
CA VAL A 17 2.32 -7.75 -2.76
C VAL A 17 3.50 -7.55 -1.82
N ARG A 18 4.44 -8.50 -1.80
CA ARG A 18 5.73 -8.43 -1.09
C ARG A 18 6.77 -7.67 -1.92
N GLY A 19 7.93 -7.40 -1.32
CA GLY A 19 8.99 -6.59 -1.93
C GLY A 19 9.00 -5.14 -1.45
N ARG A 20 10.06 -4.41 -1.79
CA ARG A 20 10.31 -3.02 -1.36
C ARG A 20 10.69 -2.14 -2.55
N GLY A 21 10.58 -0.82 -2.37
CA GLY A 21 11.07 0.18 -3.33
C GLY A 21 10.40 0.11 -4.70
N ALA A 22 11.23 0.18 -5.75
CA ALA A 22 10.80 0.30 -7.15
C ALA A 22 9.92 -0.88 -7.61
N PHE A 23 10.23 -2.11 -7.19
CA PHE A 23 9.45 -3.29 -7.56
C PHE A 23 7.99 -3.17 -7.13
N ARG A 24 7.76 -2.86 -5.85
CA ARG A 24 6.39 -2.78 -5.30
C ARG A 24 5.59 -1.65 -5.94
N LYS A 25 6.24 -0.51 -6.22
CA LYS A 25 5.60 0.61 -6.92
C LYS A 25 5.16 0.20 -8.33
N ARG A 26 6.06 -0.38 -9.11
CA ARG A 26 5.78 -0.85 -10.48
C ARG A 26 4.65 -1.87 -10.52
N ILE A 27 4.67 -2.89 -9.64
CA ILE A 27 3.64 -3.94 -9.61
C ILE A 27 2.25 -3.37 -9.28
N ILE A 28 2.18 -2.40 -8.37
CA ILE A 28 0.93 -1.68 -8.05
C ILE A 28 0.45 -0.82 -9.23
N GLU A 29 1.36 -0.12 -9.91
CA GLU A 29 1.05 0.67 -11.12
C GLU A 29 0.56 -0.23 -12.27
N MET A 30 1.09 -1.45 -12.36
CA MET A 30 0.61 -2.52 -13.25
C MET A 30 -0.67 -3.22 -12.73
N GLY A 31 -1.42 -2.64 -11.80
CA GLY A 31 -2.74 -3.12 -11.41
C GLY A 31 -2.78 -4.34 -10.49
N PHE A 32 -1.63 -4.91 -10.10
CA PHE A 32 -1.56 -5.96 -9.09
C PHE A 32 -1.76 -5.38 -7.69
N VAL A 33 -3.00 -5.04 -7.37
CA VAL A 33 -3.40 -4.45 -6.10
C VAL A 33 -4.33 -5.40 -5.34
N VAL A 34 -4.30 -5.31 -4.01
CA VAL A 34 -5.08 -6.17 -3.12
C VAL A 34 -6.58 -6.10 -3.47
N GLY A 35 -7.22 -7.26 -3.56
CA GLY A 35 -8.64 -7.39 -3.90
C GLY A 35 -8.92 -7.47 -5.41
N LYS A 36 -7.93 -7.26 -6.28
CA LYS A 36 -8.12 -7.48 -7.72
C LYS A 36 -8.03 -8.95 -8.09
N GLN A 37 -8.90 -9.35 -9.00
CA GLN A 37 -8.84 -10.65 -9.65
C GLN A 37 -7.73 -10.65 -10.69
N VAL A 38 -7.01 -11.77 -10.74
CA VAL A 38 -6.00 -12.08 -11.75
C VAL A 38 -6.27 -13.48 -12.28
N ILE A 39 -6.04 -13.66 -13.59
CA ILE A 39 -6.24 -14.93 -14.28
C ILE A 39 -4.91 -15.34 -14.90
N VAL A 40 -4.49 -16.59 -14.75
CA VAL A 40 -3.31 -17.10 -15.46
C VAL A 40 -3.72 -17.45 -16.88
N ILE A 41 -3.03 -16.87 -17.86
CA ILE A 41 -3.26 -17.20 -19.27
C ILE A 41 -2.45 -18.45 -19.61
N LYS A 42 -1.13 -18.34 -19.54
CA LYS A 42 -0.20 -19.44 -19.86
C LYS A 42 1.16 -19.23 -19.23
N ASN A 43 1.85 -20.36 -19.00
CA ASN A 43 3.28 -20.36 -18.74
C ASN A 43 4.02 -20.32 -20.08
N ALA A 44 5.12 -19.58 -20.17
CA ALA A 44 6.02 -19.65 -21.32
C ALA A 44 6.58 -21.08 -21.49
N PRO A 45 7.07 -21.46 -22.68
CA PRO A 45 7.58 -22.82 -22.97
C PRO A 45 8.65 -23.31 -21.99
N LEU A 46 9.40 -22.37 -21.39
CA LEU A 46 10.47 -22.63 -20.42
C LEU A 46 10.05 -22.33 -18.96
N LYS A 47 8.75 -22.27 -18.67
CA LYS A 47 8.16 -21.98 -17.33
C LYS A 47 8.43 -20.59 -16.75
N ASP A 48 9.08 -19.70 -17.51
CA ASP A 48 9.32 -18.29 -17.21
C ASP A 48 9.42 -17.49 -18.52
N PRO A 49 8.77 -16.32 -18.64
CA PRO A 49 7.83 -15.70 -17.69
C PRO A 49 6.43 -16.35 -17.70
N ILE A 50 5.55 -15.87 -16.82
CA ILE A 50 4.14 -16.28 -16.73
C ILE A 50 3.26 -15.11 -17.19
N GLU A 51 2.28 -15.39 -18.05
CA GLU A 51 1.32 -14.41 -18.56
C GLU A 51 0.03 -14.41 -17.75
N TYR A 52 -0.42 -13.21 -17.38
CA TYR A 52 -1.62 -12.99 -16.58
C TYR A 52 -2.57 -11.99 -17.25
N ASN A 53 -3.87 -12.18 -17.07
CA ASN A 53 -4.86 -11.14 -17.33
C ASN A 53 -5.21 -10.43 -16.02
N ILE A 54 -5.07 -9.11 -16.00
CA ILE A 54 -5.45 -8.27 -14.87
C ILE A 54 -6.08 -6.97 -15.38
N MET A 55 -7.19 -6.56 -14.76
CA MET A 55 -7.93 -5.35 -15.17
C MET A 55 -8.27 -5.28 -16.68
N GLY A 56 -8.42 -6.43 -17.34
CA GLY A 56 -8.78 -6.52 -18.75
C GLY A 56 -7.61 -6.41 -19.73
N TYR A 57 -6.36 -6.37 -19.27
CA TYR A 57 -5.17 -6.43 -20.12
C TYR A 57 -4.23 -7.57 -19.73
N GLU A 58 -3.41 -7.99 -20.68
CA GLU A 58 -2.44 -9.07 -20.49
C GLU A 58 -1.08 -8.53 -20.10
N VAL A 59 -0.43 -9.19 -19.14
CA VAL A 59 0.86 -8.75 -18.63
C VAL A 59 1.72 -9.96 -18.26
N SER A 60 2.99 -9.90 -18.63
CA SER A 60 3.97 -10.95 -18.30
C SER A 60 4.78 -10.54 -17.07
N LEU A 61 4.88 -11.46 -16.11
CA LEU A 61 5.78 -11.31 -14.95
C LEU A 61 6.80 -12.44 -14.94
N ARG A 62 8.03 -12.13 -14.53
CA ARG A 62 9.01 -13.18 -14.21
C ARG A 62 8.48 -14.02 -13.05
N ARG A 63 8.81 -15.30 -13.03
CA ARG A 63 8.43 -16.24 -11.98
C ARG A 63 8.93 -15.77 -10.61
N SER A 64 10.13 -15.20 -10.54
CA SER A 64 10.68 -14.59 -9.33
C SER A 64 9.84 -13.43 -8.79
N GLU A 65 9.21 -12.66 -9.67
CA GLU A 65 8.33 -11.55 -9.32
C GLU A 65 6.95 -12.05 -8.87
N ALA A 66 6.40 -13.04 -9.57
CA ALA A 66 5.14 -13.68 -9.21
C ALA A 66 5.21 -14.40 -7.84
N ASN A 67 6.37 -14.94 -7.45
CA ASN A 67 6.61 -15.50 -6.11
C ASN A 67 6.44 -14.46 -4.98
N LEU A 68 6.56 -13.16 -5.29
CA LEU A 68 6.39 -12.08 -4.31
C LEU A 68 4.93 -11.64 -4.17
N ILE A 69 4.01 -12.20 -4.94
CA ILE A 69 2.59 -11.83 -4.91
C ILE A 69 1.81 -12.98 -4.29
N GLU A 70 1.14 -12.74 -3.16
CA GLU A 70 0.26 -13.70 -2.50
C GLU A 70 -1.16 -13.58 -3.06
N VAL A 71 -1.80 -14.73 -3.24
CA VAL A 71 -3.16 -14.85 -3.75
C VAL A 71 -3.95 -15.93 -3.00
N HIS A 72 -5.28 -15.85 -3.09
CA HIS A 72 -6.24 -16.85 -2.60
C HIS A 72 -7.30 -17.14 -3.67
N SER A 73 -7.83 -18.35 -3.67
CA SER A 73 -8.83 -18.86 -4.63
C SER A 73 -10.27 -18.75 -4.14
N ASP A 74 -10.47 -18.29 -2.91
CA ASP A 74 -11.80 -18.25 -2.28
C ASP A 74 -12.65 -17.14 -2.91
N PHE A 75 -13.24 -17.45 -4.06
CA PHE A 75 -14.40 -16.74 -4.57
C PHE A 75 -15.58 -17.21 -3.72
N VAL A 76 -15.83 -16.54 -2.60
CA VAL A 76 -17.05 -16.74 -1.82
C VAL A 76 -18.22 -16.47 -2.77
N ARG A 77 -18.88 -17.54 -3.25
CA ARG A 77 -20.18 -17.44 -3.89
C ARG A 77 -21.19 -17.30 -2.76
N PRO A 78 -22.02 -16.24 -2.73
CA PRO A 78 -23.14 -16.21 -1.80
C PRO A 78 -24.17 -17.23 -2.31
N GLU A 79 -24.12 -18.46 -1.81
CA GLU A 79 -25.13 -19.48 -2.07
C GLU A 79 -26.13 -19.54 -0.92
N SER A 80 -27.27 -18.86 -1.11
CA SER A 80 -28.64 -19.24 -0.71
C SER A 80 -29.49 -18.00 -0.42
N LYS A 81 -30.76 -18.03 -0.85
CA LYS A 81 -31.70 -16.89 -0.77
C LYS A 81 -32.10 -16.51 0.67
N ASP A 82 -31.80 -17.35 1.66
CA ASP A 82 -32.03 -17.07 3.08
C ASP A 82 -31.00 -16.09 3.66
N ASP A 83 -29.88 -15.88 2.94
CA ASP A 83 -28.84 -14.98 3.38
C ASP A 83 -29.09 -13.52 3.03
N PHE A 84 -30.19 -13.07 2.43
CA PHE A 84 -30.38 -11.61 2.23
C PHE A 84 -30.51 -10.85 3.57
N ALA A 85 -31.15 -11.48 4.57
CA ALA A 85 -31.23 -10.94 5.92
C ALA A 85 -29.85 -11.01 6.62
N ASN A 86 -29.13 -12.12 6.45
CA ASN A 86 -27.78 -12.26 7.00
C ASN A 86 -26.74 -11.45 6.25
N SER A 87 -26.94 -11.09 4.98
CA SER A 87 -26.02 -10.28 4.17
C SER A 87 -26.29 -8.80 4.34
N LEU A 88 -27.51 -8.37 4.68
CA LEU A 88 -27.70 -7.03 5.25
C LEU A 88 -27.06 -6.93 6.64
N GLN A 89 -27.22 -7.94 7.50
CA GLN A 89 -26.55 -7.98 8.80
C GLN A 89 -25.03 -8.20 8.69
N LEU A 90 -24.54 -8.96 7.70
CA LEU A 90 -23.12 -9.12 7.40
C LEU A 90 -22.59 -7.91 6.69
N GLU A 91 -23.33 -7.18 5.85
CA GLU A 91 -22.85 -5.92 5.25
C GLU A 91 -22.84 -4.80 6.29
N GLU A 92 -23.78 -4.77 7.23
CA GLU A 92 -23.70 -3.94 8.44
C GLU A 92 -22.50 -4.36 9.31
N SER A 93 -22.29 -5.66 9.52
CA SER A 93 -21.16 -6.19 10.30
C SER A 93 -19.81 -6.09 9.56
N LEU A 94 -19.80 -6.11 8.23
CA LEU A 94 -18.63 -5.89 7.36
C LEU A 94 -18.40 -4.41 7.11
N ASN A 95 -19.36 -3.52 7.39
CA ASN A 95 -19.10 -2.10 7.61
C ASN A 95 -18.42 -1.87 8.96
N ILE A 96 -18.72 -2.69 9.98
CA ILE A 96 -17.98 -2.72 11.25
C ILE A 96 -16.56 -3.33 11.05
N ILE A 97 -16.42 -4.34 10.18
CA ILE A 97 -15.15 -5.05 9.89
C ILE A 97 -14.47 -4.55 8.60
N LYS A 98 -14.95 -3.47 7.96
CA LYS A 98 -14.22 -2.73 6.92
C LYS A 98 -13.09 -2.06 7.64
N ILE A 99 -12.03 -2.83 7.85
CA ILE A 99 -10.91 -2.55 8.72
C ILE A 99 -10.60 -1.08 8.53
N ASN A 100 -10.91 -0.34 9.58
CA ASN A 100 -10.59 1.06 9.77
C ASN A 100 -9.06 1.11 9.84
N ARG A 101 -8.38 0.79 8.71
CA ARG A 101 -6.94 0.83 8.61
C ARG A 101 -6.65 2.29 8.83
N PRO A 102 -5.96 2.66 9.93
CA PRO A 102 -5.68 4.06 10.18
C PRO A 102 -4.89 4.53 8.97
N LYS A 103 -5.51 5.34 8.10
CA LYS A 103 -4.91 5.78 6.86
C LYS A 103 -3.81 6.78 7.20
N THR A 104 -2.67 6.25 7.61
CA THR A 104 -1.59 7.02 8.19
C THR A 104 -0.59 7.37 7.09
N ILE A 105 -0.42 8.67 6.83
CA ILE A 105 0.50 9.20 5.84
C ILE A 105 1.67 9.84 6.58
N ASN A 106 2.89 9.40 6.28
CA ASN A 106 4.11 9.98 6.84
C ASN A 106 4.67 11.02 5.85
N VAL A 107 4.94 12.23 6.34
CA VAL A 107 5.42 13.37 5.55
C VAL A 107 6.69 13.90 6.21
N ALA A 108 7.77 14.04 5.43
CA ALA A 108 9.00 14.69 5.89
C ALA A 108 9.21 15.97 5.08
N LEU A 109 9.43 17.09 5.75
CA LEU A 109 9.78 18.36 5.13
C LEU A 109 11.30 18.45 5.01
N VAL A 110 11.80 18.54 3.78
CA VAL A 110 13.24 18.57 3.45
C VAL A 110 13.52 19.75 2.53
N GLY A 111 14.67 20.39 2.70
CA GLY A 111 15.10 21.50 1.84
C GLY A 111 16.02 22.49 2.57
N ASN A 112 16.56 23.44 1.81
CA ASN A 112 17.46 24.46 2.34
C ASN A 112 16.79 25.28 3.47
N PRO A 113 17.57 25.83 4.40
CA PRO A 113 17.05 26.74 5.42
C PRO A 113 16.28 27.91 4.82
N ASN A 114 15.32 28.41 5.61
CA ASN A 114 14.45 29.53 5.26
C ASN A 114 13.53 29.33 4.04
N CYS A 115 13.46 28.13 3.44
CA CYS A 115 12.50 27.82 2.37
C CYS A 115 11.05 27.61 2.84
N GLY A 116 10.71 28.02 4.07
CA GLY A 116 9.34 27.95 4.58
C GLY A 116 8.87 26.57 5.09
N LYS A 117 9.78 25.62 5.33
CA LYS A 117 9.44 24.28 5.87
C LYS A 117 8.72 24.37 7.21
N THR A 118 9.29 25.08 8.17
CA THR A 118 8.69 25.28 9.49
C THR A 118 7.36 26.04 9.41
N THR A 119 7.20 26.94 8.43
CA THR A 119 5.93 27.64 8.18
C THR A 119 4.85 26.67 7.71
N LEU A 120 5.15 25.80 6.74
CA LEU A 120 4.23 24.77 6.26
C LEU A 120 3.91 23.75 7.36
N PHE A 121 4.91 23.37 8.17
CA PHE A 121 4.73 22.52 9.33
C PHE A 121 3.74 23.14 10.32
N ASN A 122 3.93 24.40 10.71
CA ASN A 122 3.08 25.09 11.67
C ASN A 122 1.64 25.25 11.17
N HIS A 123 1.48 25.57 9.88
CA HIS A 123 0.16 25.64 9.25
C HIS A 123 -0.55 24.28 9.21
N ALA A 124 0.19 23.19 9.03
CA ALA A 124 -0.36 21.84 9.01
C ALA A 124 -0.60 21.25 10.41
N SER A 125 0.21 21.63 11.40
CA SER A 125 0.23 21.03 12.74
C SER A 125 -0.77 21.64 13.72
N ASN A 126 -1.33 22.83 13.44
CA ASN A 126 -2.29 23.53 14.30
C ASN A 126 -1.93 23.42 15.80
N SER A 127 -0.66 23.68 16.15
CA SER A 127 -0.09 23.76 17.51
C SER A 127 0.15 22.47 18.32
N HIS A 128 0.00 21.27 17.75
CA HIS A 128 0.36 20.01 18.43
C HIS A 128 1.72 19.47 17.97
N GLU A 129 2.81 20.05 18.50
CA GLU A 129 4.19 19.64 18.22
C GLU A 129 4.83 18.84 19.37
N GLN A 130 5.70 17.89 19.02
CA GLN A 130 6.64 17.22 19.92
C GLN A 130 8.04 17.26 19.28
N VAL A 131 9.05 17.63 20.07
CA VAL A 131 10.45 17.63 19.63
C VAL A 131 11.04 16.25 19.88
N GLY A 132 11.75 15.69 18.90
CA GLY A 132 12.37 14.37 19.03
C GLY A 132 13.76 14.31 18.43
N ASN A 133 14.66 13.61 19.11
CA ASN A 133 16.03 13.35 18.64
C ASN A 133 16.07 12.22 17.60
N TYR A 134 16.94 12.36 16.60
CA TYR A 134 17.29 11.31 15.64
C TYR A 134 18.72 10.82 15.93
N GLY A 135 18.95 9.50 15.86
CA GLY A 135 20.28 8.94 16.12
C GLY A 135 21.29 9.34 15.05
N GLY A 136 22.44 9.87 15.47
CA GLY A 136 23.60 10.13 14.60
C GLY A 136 24.03 11.60 14.46
N ILE A 137 23.23 12.57 14.92
CA ILE A 137 23.58 14.01 14.99
C ILE A 137 22.61 14.74 15.94
N THR A 138 23.08 15.70 16.73
CA THR A 138 22.28 16.50 17.68
C THR A 138 21.48 17.56 16.93
N VAL A 139 20.43 17.16 16.23
CA VAL A 139 19.50 18.09 15.56
C VAL A 139 18.08 17.77 15.99
N ASP A 140 17.44 18.76 16.61
CA ASP A 140 16.05 18.69 17.05
C ASP A 140 15.13 18.65 15.82
N ALA A 141 14.44 17.53 15.61
CA ALA A 141 13.40 17.40 14.60
C ALA A 141 12.03 17.66 15.24
N LYS A 142 11.23 18.55 14.65
CA LYS A 142 9.86 18.80 15.11
C LYS A 142 8.92 17.80 14.48
N LYS A 143 8.11 17.12 15.29
CA LYS A 143 7.11 16.15 14.85
C LYS A 143 5.73 16.64 15.22
N ALA A 144 4.77 16.46 14.32
CA ALA A 144 3.37 16.74 14.61
C ALA A 144 2.48 15.65 14.01
N VAL A 145 1.31 15.49 14.61
CA VAL A 145 0.29 14.53 14.18
C VAL A 145 -1.02 15.27 14.03
N PHE A 146 -1.62 15.21 12.85
CA PHE A 146 -2.93 15.80 12.59
C PHE A 146 -3.83 14.85 11.80
N LYS A 147 -5.14 15.13 11.78
CA LYS A 147 -6.12 14.35 11.02
C LYS A 147 -6.76 15.22 9.95
N HIS A 148 -6.90 14.72 8.73
CA HIS A 148 -7.57 15.41 7.63
C HIS A 148 -8.21 14.41 6.67
N ASN A 149 -9.48 14.62 6.29
CA ASN A 149 -10.26 13.77 5.37
C ASN A 149 -10.21 12.26 5.69
N GLY A 150 -10.21 11.90 6.98
CA GLY A 150 -10.13 10.51 7.44
C GLY A 150 -8.72 9.89 7.39
N TYR A 151 -7.68 10.68 7.10
CA TYR A 151 -6.28 10.29 7.18
C TYR A 151 -5.62 10.85 8.44
N LYS A 152 -4.72 10.08 9.03
CA LYS A 152 -3.79 10.53 10.07
C LYS A 152 -2.48 10.93 9.38
N PHE A 153 -2.03 12.14 9.54
CA PHE A 153 -0.75 12.58 9.02
C PHE A 153 0.26 12.63 10.16
N ASN A 154 1.42 12.00 9.96
CA ASN A 154 2.60 12.19 10.80
C ASN A 154 3.56 13.06 9.99
N ILE A 155 3.73 14.32 10.38
CA ILE A 155 4.62 15.26 9.71
C ILE A 155 5.87 15.50 10.54
N VAL A 156 7.02 15.56 9.88
CA VAL A 156 8.32 15.83 10.51
C VAL A 156 8.99 16.99 9.79
N ASP A 157 9.33 18.04 10.52
CA ASP A 157 10.22 19.11 10.03
C ASP A 157 11.66 18.73 10.35
N LEU A 158 12.46 18.50 9.31
CA LEU A 158 13.87 18.21 9.44
C LEU A 158 14.69 19.50 9.40
N PRO A 159 15.82 19.57 10.12
CA PRO A 159 16.76 20.69 10.01
C PRO A 159 17.15 20.88 8.54
N GLY A 160 17.31 22.14 8.11
CA GLY A 160 17.72 22.37 6.73
C GLY A 160 19.13 21.88 6.47
N THR A 161 19.37 21.55 5.20
CA THR A 161 20.50 20.78 4.64
C THR A 161 21.90 21.39 4.80
N TYR A 162 22.11 22.45 5.58
CA TYR A 162 23.46 23.01 5.80
C TYR A 162 24.43 22.04 6.49
N SER A 163 23.94 20.94 7.07
CA SER A 163 24.80 19.91 7.70
C SER A 163 25.19 18.74 6.77
N LEU A 164 24.84 18.77 5.48
CA LEU A 164 25.21 17.72 4.51
C LEU A 164 26.34 18.13 3.55
N THR A 165 26.83 19.38 3.66
CA THR A 165 28.04 19.85 2.97
C THR A 165 29.17 19.94 3.99
N SER A 166 29.86 18.81 4.18
CA SER A 166 31.24 18.75 4.63
C SER A 166 31.98 17.78 3.72
#